data_AF-A0A4V1WRP9-F1
#
_entry.id   AF-A0A4V1WRP9-F1
#
_cell.length_a   1.000
_cell.length_b   1.000
_cell.length_c   1.000
_cell.angle_alpha   90.00
_cell.angle_beta   90.00
_cell.angle_gamma   90.00
#
_symmetry.space_group_name_H-M   'P 1'
#
loop_
_entity.id
_entity.type
_entity.pdbx_description
1 polymer ?
#
loop_
_entity_poly.entity_id
_entity_poly.type
_entity_poly.pdbx_seq_one_letter_code
_entity_poly.pdbx_strand_id
1 'polypeptide(L)'
;MERDSHRTLRAIHGSRENLVASIKDIQAKALVEVVDDDAPLNLRFITPYQLSTDWPTDENCSQYALTLPGELPPGQEYISVSYTWAHLQEIDASKPIPDYCIKDRATPDAPFRPINCPTMVFHRAWCFARARNIPYVWIDQECIYQENAEDKQRHLQIMDRIYKKSKWTVAVLSTEVPDAMLSALPLITIRDHEERPWDFHFENWPDGVDIRPLYDEFRKHAAKIMRSILSDRWFTRAWTFQERRCASTCVLLAPVGNKSDVAAQLPLDWIGNDVSFTFPHMSRLFLLHSTDFPSSTDDERFFLNSFLQEESDSIALAAYLLLFVTMERCDNLVCSDRLTIFANVCSFPYKLDSTILNDAKYSYSTCMMALMMVNEMILDKAPYGTRGIDISELNLDKPIVMALQELYVTGKADEFLANWLKRR
;
A
#
# COMPACT_ATOMS: atom_id res chain seq x y z
N MET A 1 -5.15 20.83 8.60
CA MET A 1 -6.47 20.17 8.69
C MET A 1 -6.67 19.62 10.09
N GLU A 2 -7.84 19.84 10.69
CA GLU A 2 -8.21 19.25 11.98
C GLU A 2 -8.68 17.80 11.81
N ARG A 3 -8.07 16.87 12.56
CA ARG A 3 -8.47 15.46 12.59
C ARG A 3 -9.61 15.26 13.59
N ASP A 4 -10.84 15.42 13.11
CA ASP A 4 -12.06 15.47 13.92
C ASP A 4 -13.03 14.30 13.71
N SER A 5 -12.55 13.19 13.14
CA SER A 5 -13.35 11.98 12.85
C SER A 5 -14.08 11.37 14.05
N HIS A 6 -13.63 11.70 15.27
CA HIS A 6 -14.24 11.29 16.54
C HIS A 6 -15.33 12.25 17.05
N ARG A 7 -15.38 13.48 16.55
CA ARG A 7 -16.38 14.50 16.94
C ARG A 7 -17.68 14.27 16.18
N THR A 8 -18.80 14.63 16.79
CA THR A 8 -20.09 14.60 16.10
C THR A 8 -20.18 15.74 15.09
N LEU A 9 -20.95 15.55 14.02
CA LEU A 9 -21.14 16.59 13.01
C LEU A 9 -21.82 17.84 13.61
N ARG A 10 -22.69 17.67 14.62
CA ARG A 10 -23.26 18.78 15.40
C ARG A 10 -22.20 19.54 16.18
N ALA A 11 -21.22 18.85 16.77
CA ALA A 11 -20.14 19.51 17.50
C ALA A 11 -19.19 20.29 16.57
N ILE A 12 -19.12 19.93 15.28
CA ILE A 12 -18.30 20.62 14.28
C ILE A 12 -19.05 21.84 13.72
N HIS A 13 -20.31 21.67 13.32
CA HIS A 13 -21.06 22.67 12.54
C HIS A 13 -22.20 23.38 13.28
N GLY A 14 -22.68 22.83 14.40
CA GLY A 14 -23.84 23.30 15.15
C GLY A 14 -25.19 22.98 14.49
N SER A 15 -25.31 23.21 13.18
CA SER A 15 -26.53 22.98 12.39
C SER A 15 -26.25 22.31 11.04
N ARG A 16 -27.32 21.80 10.41
CA ARG A 16 -27.22 21.15 9.09
C ARG A 16 -26.93 22.16 7.99
N GLU A 17 -27.46 23.37 8.10
CA GLU A 17 -27.24 24.46 7.13
C GLU A 17 -25.77 24.86 7.08
N ASN A 18 -25.11 24.94 8.24
CA ASN A 18 -23.68 25.22 8.34
C ASN A 18 -22.82 24.11 7.74
N LEU A 19 -23.19 22.84 7.95
CA LEU A 19 -22.54 21.70 7.32
C LEU A 19 -22.62 21.79 5.79
N VAL A 20 -23.82 22.05 5.26
CA VAL A 20 -24.06 22.20 3.81
C VAL A 20 -23.25 23.38 3.25
N ALA A 21 -23.23 24.52 3.94
CA ALA A 21 -22.45 25.69 3.54
C ALA A 21 -20.94 25.37 3.49
N SER A 22 -20.43 24.67 4.50
CA SER A 22 -19.01 24.26 4.57
C SER A 22 -18.62 23.29 3.46
N ILE A 23 -19.48 22.32 3.15
CA ILE A 23 -19.26 21.38 2.03
C ILE A 23 -19.15 22.14 0.71
N LYS A 24 -20.08 23.08 0.44
CA LYS A 24 -20.06 23.91 -0.77
C LYS A 24 -18.81 24.79 -0.84
N ASP A 25 -18.39 25.37 0.27
CA ASP A 25 -17.16 26.18 0.34
C ASP A 25 -15.91 25.34 0.00
N ILE A 26 -15.80 24.14 0.55
CA ILE A 26 -14.70 23.20 0.25
C ILE A 26 -14.68 22.84 -1.23
N GLN A 27 -15.84 22.45 -1.79
CA GLN A 27 -15.95 22.09 -3.20
C GLN A 27 -15.59 23.28 -4.11
N ALA A 28 -16.05 24.49 -3.79
CA ALA A 28 -15.73 25.67 -4.59
C ALA A 28 -14.23 26.03 -4.59
N LYS A 29 -13.50 25.71 -3.52
CA LYS A 29 -12.10 26.13 -3.33
C LYS A 29 -11.07 25.08 -3.72
N ALA A 30 -11.38 23.81 -3.53
CA ALA A 30 -10.39 22.73 -3.58
C ALA A 30 -10.75 21.61 -4.57
N LEU A 31 -11.90 21.68 -5.25
CA LEU A 31 -12.27 20.64 -6.20
C LEU A 31 -11.38 20.69 -7.45
N VAL A 32 -10.83 19.54 -7.80
CA VAL A 32 -10.03 19.34 -9.00
C VAL A 32 -10.62 18.15 -9.76
N GLU A 33 -10.95 18.35 -11.02
CA GLU A 33 -11.33 17.26 -11.92
C GLU A 33 -10.05 16.63 -12.50
N VAL A 34 -9.90 15.32 -12.30
CA VAL A 34 -8.84 14.53 -12.90
C VAL A 34 -9.41 13.88 -14.15
N VAL A 35 -9.04 14.43 -15.30
CA VAL A 35 -9.36 13.82 -16.59
C VAL A 35 -8.55 12.51 -16.69
N ASP A 36 -9.23 11.37 -16.65
CA ASP A 36 -8.62 10.10 -17.00
C ASP A 36 -8.60 9.97 -18.52
N ASP A 37 -7.55 10.51 -19.13
CA ASP A 37 -7.16 10.06 -20.44
C ASP A 37 -6.20 8.87 -20.26
N ASP A 38 -6.33 7.84 -21.09
CA ASP A 38 -5.35 6.74 -21.19
C ASP A 38 -3.94 7.22 -21.61
N ALA A 39 -3.67 8.52 -21.53
CA ALA A 39 -2.41 9.12 -21.88
C ALA A 39 -1.24 8.46 -21.13
N PRO A 40 -0.08 8.35 -21.80
CA PRO A 40 1.15 7.94 -21.18
C PRO A 40 1.45 8.81 -19.96
N LEU A 41 1.82 8.18 -18.83
CA LEU A 41 2.21 8.95 -17.65
C LEU A 41 3.53 9.65 -17.94
N ASN A 42 3.54 10.98 -17.76
CA ASN A 42 4.75 11.79 -17.94
C ASN A 42 5.67 11.66 -16.71
N LEU A 43 6.28 10.48 -16.56
CA LEU A 43 7.13 10.10 -15.42
C LEU A 43 8.62 10.15 -15.78
N ARG A 44 9.45 10.29 -14.76
CA ARG A 44 10.89 10.07 -14.84
C ARG A 44 11.23 8.73 -14.19
N PHE A 45 12.25 8.07 -14.69
CA PHE A 45 12.71 6.79 -14.17
C PHE A 45 14.20 6.84 -13.89
N ILE A 46 14.64 6.05 -12.93
CA ILE A 46 16.05 5.77 -12.71
C ILE A 46 16.40 4.58 -13.59
N THR A 47 17.50 4.70 -14.33
CA THR A 47 18.02 3.64 -15.21
C THR A 47 19.55 3.62 -15.14
N PRO A 48 20.25 2.50 -15.39
CA PRO A 48 21.72 2.51 -15.46
C PRO A 48 22.22 3.61 -16.41
N TYR A 49 23.28 4.32 -16.01
CA TYR A 49 23.80 5.44 -16.81
C TYR A 49 24.25 4.95 -18.20
N GLN A 50 24.85 3.77 -18.25
CA GLN A 50 25.13 3.03 -19.48
C GLN A 50 24.37 1.71 -19.43
N LEU A 51 23.28 1.63 -20.18
CA LEU A 51 22.48 0.40 -20.27
C LEU A 51 23.13 -0.55 -21.29
N SER A 52 23.96 -1.46 -20.79
CA SER A 52 24.57 -2.54 -21.59
C SER A 52 23.67 -3.78 -21.61
N THR A 53 23.94 -4.73 -22.49
CA THR A 53 23.17 -6.00 -22.56
C THR A 53 23.39 -6.91 -21.34
N ASP A 54 24.50 -6.73 -20.63
CA ASP A 54 24.93 -7.48 -19.44
C ASP A 54 24.68 -6.71 -18.12
N TRP A 55 23.97 -5.58 -18.18
CA TRP A 55 23.58 -4.80 -17.00
C TRP A 55 22.91 -5.60 -15.87
N PRO A 56 22.12 -6.68 -16.12
CA PRO A 56 21.48 -7.43 -15.03
C PRO A 56 22.49 -8.15 -14.14
N THR A 57 23.69 -8.44 -14.67
CA THR A 57 24.77 -9.12 -13.95
C THR A 57 25.87 -8.18 -13.47
N ASP A 58 25.76 -6.87 -13.76
CA ASP A 58 26.72 -5.88 -13.28
C ASP A 58 26.44 -5.49 -11.82
N GLU A 59 27.07 -6.22 -10.90
CA GLU A 59 27.01 -5.95 -9.46
C GLU A 59 27.78 -4.68 -9.06
N ASN A 60 28.64 -4.15 -9.94
CA ASN A 60 29.44 -2.95 -9.68
C ASN A 60 28.80 -1.67 -10.21
N CYS A 61 27.61 -1.77 -10.83
CA CYS A 61 26.88 -0.61 -11.32
C CYS A 61 26.51 0.33 -10.15
N SER A 62 27.14 1.49 -10.15
CA SER A 62 26.98 2.55 -9.13
C SER A 62 26.49 3.87 -9.73
N GLN A 63 26.47 3.98 -11.06
CA GLN A 63 26.13 5.19 -11.79
C GLN A 63 24.81 5.02 -12.53
N TYR A 64 23.87 5.90 -12.22
CA TYR A 64 22.51 5.88 -12.77
C TYR A 64 22.17 7.20 -13.44
N ALA A 65 21.16 7.18 -14.29
CA ALA A 65 20.57 8.35 -14.92
C ALA A 65 19.11 8.50 -14.47
N LEU A 66 18.68 9.74 -14.25
CA LEU A 66 17.27 10.10 -14.20
C LEU A 66 16.83 10.49 -15.61
N THR A 67 15.85 9.79 -16.17
CA THR A 67 15.34 10.05 -17.53
C THR A 67 14.62 11.39 -17.62
N LEU A 68 14.36 11.86 -18.83
CA LEU A 68 13.41 12.95 -19.04
C LEU A 68 11.97 12.47 -18.78
N PRO A 69 11.04 13.38 -18.45
CA PRO A 69 9.62 13.03 -18.33
C PRO A 69 9.08 12.38 -19.61
N GLY A 70 8.40 11.24 -19.47
CA GLY A 70 7.78 10.51 -20.58
C GLY A 70 8.76 9.64 -21.39
N GLU A 71 10.03 9.60 -21.00
CA GLU A 71 11.09 8.82 -21.67
C GLU A 71 11.13 7.37 -21.14
N LEU A 72 10.02 6.65 -21.29
CA LEU A 72 10.00 5.19 -21.16
C LEU A 72 9.94 4.60 -22.58
N PRO A 73 10.92 3.79 -23.01
CA PRO A 73 10.88 3.25 -24.36
C PRO A 73 9.63 2.38 -24.60
N PRO A 74 9.03 2.41 -25.81
CA PRO A 74 7.83 1.62 -26.10
C PRO A 74 8.05 0.12 -25.81
N GLY A 75 7.08 -0.48 -25.11
CA GLY A 75 7.13 -1.89 -24.73
C GLY A 75 8.05 -2.22 -23.54
N GLN A 76 8.70 -1.22 -22.93
CA GLN A 76 9.42 -1.42 -21.68
C GLN A 76 8.49 -1.34 -20.48
N GLU A 77 8.82 -2.12 -19.47
CA GLU A 77 8.16 -2.15 -18.17
C GLU A 77 9.00 -1.37 -17.15
N TYR A 78 8.38 -0.96 -16.05
CA TYR A 78 9.09 -0.37 -14.91
C TYR A 78 8.61 -0.97 -13.58
N ILE A 79 9.47 -0.86 -12.58
CA ILE A 79 9.18 -1.19 -11.19
C ILE A 79 8.88 0.09 -10.43
N SER A 80 7.86 0.08 -9.57
CA SER A 80 7.64 1.13 -8.57
C SER A 80 8.16 0.66 -7.21
N VAL A 81 8.78 1.54 -6.43
CA VAL A 81 9.32 1.21 -5.11
C VAL A 81 8.48 1.86 -4.02
N SER A 82 8.02 1.06 -3.08
CA SER A 82 7.21 1.47 -1.94
C SER A 82 8.01 1.27 -0.65
N TYR A 83 8.13 2.29 0.18
CA TYR A 83 8.92 2.24 1.41
C TYR A 83 8.50 3.36 2.38
N THR A 84 8.97 3.29 3.62
CA THR A 84 8.80 4.40 4.56
C THR A 84 10.01 5.32 4.49
N TRP A 85 9.82 6.64 4.35
CA TRP A 85 10.96 7.57 4.17
C TRP A 85 11.94 7.54 5.36
N ALA A 86 11.44 7.31 6.57
CA ALA A 86 12.25 7.04 7.75
C ALA A 86 12.68 5.56 7.81
N HIS A 87 13.18 5.03 6.69
CA HIS A 87 13.64 3.64 6.61
C HIS A 87 14.94 3.51 7.42
N LEU A 88 14.87 2.80 8.54
CA LEU A 88 16.03 2.51 9.37
C LEU A 88 16.40 1.05 9.16
N GLN A 89 17.59 0.83 8.61
CA GLN A 89 18.18 -0.50 8.47
C GLN A 89 19.68 -0.34 8.64
N GLU A 90 20.27 -1.18 9.49
CA GLU A 90 21.72 -1.21 9.66
C GLU A 90 22.37 -1.77 8.39
N ILE A 91 23.41 -1.07 7.93
CA ILE A 91 24.23 -1.54 6.82
C ILE A 91 25.27 -2.48 7.41
N ASP A 92 25.20 -3.76 7.04
CA ASP A 92 26.22 -4.73 7.37
C ASP A 92 27.55 -4.32 6.73
N ALA A 93 28.50 -3.86 7.56
CA ALA A 93 29.81 -3.41 7.11
C ALA A 93 30.62 -4.50 6.39
N SER A 94 30.24 -5.78 6.51
CA SER A 94 30.87 -6.89 5.80
C SER A 94 30.41 -7.04 4.35
N LYS A 95 29.27 -6.41 3.98
CA LYS A 95 28.73 -6.41 2.62
C LYS A 95 28.88 -5.00 2.03
N PRO A 96 29.91 -4.75 1.20
CA PRO A 96 30.12 -3.43 0.63
C PRO A 96 28.96 -3.07 -0.29
N ILE A 97 28.38 -1.89 -0.07
CA ILE A 97 27.30 -1.36 -0.89
C ILE A 97 27.88 -0.28 -1.80
N PRO A 98 27.59 -0.30 -3.11
CA PRO A 98 28.11 0.70 -4.03
C PRO A 98 27.71 2.12 -3.63
N ASP A 99 28.62 3.07 -3.87
CA ASP A 99 28.35 4.49 -3.69
C ASP A 99 27.47 5.00 -4.86
N TYR A 100 26.16 4.90 -4.68
CA TYR A 100 25.19 5.19 -5.72
C TYR A 100 25.09 6.69 -6.03
N CYS A 101 25.18 7.02 -7.31
CA CYS A 101 25.00 8.39 -7.78
C CYS A 101 24.12 8.46 -9.03
N ILE A 102 23.43 9.59 -9.19
CA ILE A 102 22.46 9.83 -10.27
C ILE A 102 22.89 11.06 -11.07
N LYS A 103 22.90 10.93 -12.40
CA LYS A 103 23.00 12.03 -13.36
C LYS A 103 21.60 12.38 -13.87
N ASP A 104 21.19 13.64 -13.70
CA ASP A 104 19.92 14.12 -14.24
C ASP A 104 20.07 14.49 -15.72
N ARG A 105 19.32 13.83 -16.61
CA ARG A 105 19.34 14.13 -18.05
C ARG A 105 18.74 15.49 -18.39
N ALA A 106 17.90 16.07 -17.53
CA ALA A 106 17.39 17.42 -17.70
C ALA A 106 18.46 18.49 -17.46
N THR A 107 19.53 18.16 -16.74
CA THR A 107 20.66 19.07 -16.44
C THR A 107 22.00 18.39 -16.80
N PRO A 108 22.28 18.15 -18.10
CA PRO A 108 23.43 17.36 -18.54
C PRO A 108 24.78 17.96 -18.13
N ASP A 109 24.85 19.28 -17.88
CA ASP A 109 26.07 19.95 -17.43
C ASP A 109 26.30 19.86 -15.91
N ALA A 110 25.27 19.55 -15.12
CA ALA A 110 25.38 19.41 -13.67
C ALA A 110 26.13 18.12 -13.30
N PRO A 111 26.94 18.08 -12.22
CA PRO A 111 27.63 16.86 -11.81
C PRO A 111 26.65 15.75 -11.39
N PHE A 112 27.15 14.53 -11.24
CA PHE A 112 26.40 13.48 -10.56
C PHE A 112 26.07 13.93 -9.13
N ARG A 113 24.86 13.65 -8.68
CA ARG A 113 24.43 13.87 -7.29
C ARG A 113 24.32 12.56 -6.54
N PRO A 114 24.44 12.56 -5.20
CA PRO A 114 24.07 11.40 -4.40
C PRO A 114 22.58 11.09 -4.53
N ILE A 115 22.20 9.86 -4.18
CA ILE A 115 20.80 9.47 -4.00
C ILE A 115 20.19 10.22 -2.79
N ASN A 116 18.92 10.59 -2.92
CA ASN A 116 18.09 11.20 -1.87
C ASN A 116 17.41 10.14 -1.00
N CYS A 117 17.04 9.00 -1.59
CA CYS A 117 16.37 7.92 -0.85
C CYS A 117 17.33 7.11 0.02
N PRO A 118 16.81 6.40 1.05
CA PRO A 118 17.65 5.55 1.90
C PRO A 118 18.44 4.53 1.07
N THR A 119 19.74 4.40 1.37
CA THR A 119 20.66 3.56 0.58
C THR A 119 20.17 2.12 0.46
N MET A 120 19.55 1.55 1.51
CA MET A 120 19.07 0.15 1.48
C MET A 120 17.85 -0.01 0.60
N VAL A 121 16.98 1.00 0.56
CA VAL A 121 15.83 1.02 -0.34
C VAL A 121 16.31 1.01 -1.77
N PHE A 122 17.27 1.89 -2.11
CA PHE A 122 17.84 1.93 -3.45
C PHE A 122 18.52 0.61 -3.81
N HIS A 123 19.42 0.12 -2.96
CA HIS A 123 20.19 -1.11 -3.18
C HIS A 123 19.27 -2.31 -3.45
N ARG A 124 18.29 -2.54 -2.56
CA ARG A 124 17.40 -3.71 -2.62
C ARG A 124 16.42 -3.63 -3.78
N ALA A 125 15.92 -2.43 -4.09
CA ALA A 125 15.12 -2.22 -5.30
C ALA A 125 15.90 -2.56 -6.57
N TRP A 126 17.19 -2.19 -6.66
CA TRP A 126 18.04 -2.53 -7.79
C TRP A 126 18.43 -4.01 -7.85
N CYS A 127 18.63 -4.67 -6.71
CA CYS A 127 18.78 -6.13 -6.67
C CYS A 127 17.55 -6.82 -7.26
N PHE A 128 16.34 -6.35 -6.92
CA PHE A 128 15.11 -6.87 -7.51
C PHE A 128 15.01 -6.57 -9.01
N ALA A 129 15.32 -5.33 -9.41
CA ALA A 129 15.26 -4.89 -10.80
C ALA A 129 16.19 -5.72 -11.71
N ARG A 130 17.40 -6.00 -11.25
CA ARG A 130 18.35 -6.92 -11.92
C ARG A 130 17.81 -8.34 -11.99
N ALA A 131 17.34 -8.90 -10.87
CA ALA A 131 16.80 -10.25 -10.81
C ALA A 131 15.60 -10.48 -11.74
N ARG A 132 14.82 -9.42 -12.01
CA ARG A 132 13.67 -9.46 -12.93
C ARG A 132 13.96 -8.88 -14.32
N ASN A 133 15.19 -8.46 -14.59
CA ASN A 133 15.63 -7.87 -15.85
C ASN A 133 14.78 -6.66 -16.30
N ILE A 134 14.46 -5.75 -15.37
CA ILE A 134 13.70 -4.52 -15.64
C ILE A 134 14.60 -3.30 -15.35
N PRO A 135 15.08 -2.56 -16.36
CA PRO A 135 16.07 -1.50 -16.18
C PRO A 135 15.51 -0.12 -15.79
N TYR A 136 14.21 -0.04 -15.50
CA TYR A 136 13.53 1.20 -15.14
C TYR A 136 12.89 1.07 -13.76
N VAL A 137 13.34 1.91 -12.83
CA VAL A 137 12.84 1.94 -11.46
C VAL A 137 12.30 3.33 -11.16
N TRP A 138 11.10 3.39 -10.59
CA TRP A 138 10.48 4.61 -10.10
C TRP A 138 10.55 4.64 -8.57
N ILE A 139 11.20 5.67 -8.02
CA ILE A 139 11.30 5.94 -6.58
C ILE A 139 10.85 7.38 -6.36
N ASP A 140 9.86 7.59 -5.51
CA ASP A 140 9.24 8.90 -5.27
C ASP A 140 10.24 10.04 -4.96
N GLN A 141 11.22 9.82 -4.08
CA GLN A 141 12.23 10.81 -3.69
C GLN A 141 13.26 11.13 -4.79
N GLU A 142 13.34 10.30 -5.83
CA GLU A 142 14.28 10.49 -6.95
C GLU A 142 13.58 10.97 -8.22
N CYS A 143 12.40 10.40 -8.50
CA CYS A 143 11.65 10.60 -9.73
C CYS A 143 10.69 11.79 -9.68
N ILE A 144 10.46 12.37 -8.50
CA ILE A 144 9.69 13.61 -8.30
C ILE A 144 10.66 14.70 -7.85
N TYR A 145 10.54 15.91 -8.41
CA TYR A 145 11.33 17.04 -7.92
C TYR A 145 10.74 17.55 -6.61
N GLN A 146 11.34 17.10 -5.50
CA GLN A 146 10.86 17.35 -4.15
C GLN A 146 10.93 18.83 -3.70
N GLU A 147 11.45 19.75 -4.51
CA GLU A 147 11.39 21.19 -4.22
C GLU A 147 10.43 21.94 -5.17
N ASN A 148 9.86 21.25 -6.16
CA ASN A 148 8.90 21.82 -7.10
C ASN A 148 7.47 21.46 -6.67
N ALA A 149 6.73 22.47 -6.20
CA ALA A 149 5.36 22.30 -5.71
C ALA A 149 4.38 21.81 -6.79
N GLU A 150 4.51 22.28 -8.03
CA GLU A 150 3.66 21.87 -9.14
C GLU A 150 3.91 20.41 -9.52
N ASP A 151 5.19 20.01 -9.61
CA ASP A 151 5.55 18.64 -9.95
C ASP A 151 5.17 17.66 -8.83
N LYS A 152 5.31 18.04 -7.56
CA LYS A 152 4.75 17.29 -6.43
C LYS A 152 3.26 17.11 -6.55
N GLN A 153 2.52 18.22 -6.69
CA GLN A 153 1.06 18.19 -6.74
C GLN A 153 0.59 17.30 -7.89
N ARG A 154 1.18 17.45 -9.08
CA ARG A 154 0.87 16.61 -10.24
C ARG A 154 1.06 15.12 -9.92
N HIS A 155 2.17 14.72 -9.31
CA HIS A 155 2.40 13.31 -8.97
C HIS A 155 1.44 12.80 -7.90
N LEU A 156 1.15 13.58 -6.85
CA LEU A 156 0.19 13.19 -5.79
C LEU A 156 -1.19 12.83 -6.36
N GLN A 157 -1.64 13.53 -7.41
CA GLN A 157 -2.92 13.28 -8.07
C GLN A 157 -2.93 12.01 -8.95
N ILE A 158 -1.78 11.46 -9.32
CA ILE A 158 -1.67 10.28 -10.20
C ILE A 158 -0.94 9.11 -9.55
N MET A 159 -0.63 9.17 -8.25
CA MET A 159 0.12 8.12 -7.54
C MET A 159 -0.52 6.75 -7.74
N ASP A 160 -1.86 6.63 -7.68
CA ASP A 160 -2.58 5.38 -7.96
C ASP A 160 -2.21 4.79 -9.33
N ARG A 161 -2.15 5.63 -10.37
CA ARG A 161 -1.83 5.23 -11.74
C ARG A 161 -0.37 4.78 -11.86
N ILE A 162 0.55 5.40 -11.14
CA ILE A 162 1.97 5.03 -11.12
C ILE A 162 2.14 3.60 -10.60
N TYR A 163 1.49 3.25 -9.49
CA TYR A 163 1.58 1.89 -8.94
C TYR A 163 0.80 0.90 -9.80
N LYS A 164 -0.37 1.28 -10.31
CA LYS A 164 -1.22 0.46 -11.19
C LYS A 164 -0.56 0.12 -12.53
N LYS A 165 0.17 1.06 -13.15
CA LYS A 165 0.86 0.81 -14.44
C LYS A 165 2.24 0.15 -14.28
N SER A 166 2.76 0.05 -13.05
CA SER A 166 4.03 -0.63 -12.81
C SER A 166 3.89 -2.14 -12.96
N LYS A 167 4.92 -2.81 -13.47
CA LYS A 167 4.94 -4.27 -13.59
C LYS A 167 4.99 -4.94 -12.22
N TRP A 168 5.80 -4.37 -11.33
CA TRP A 168 5.90 -4.76 -9.94
C TRP A 168 5.96 -3.52 -9.07
N THR A 169 5.21 -3.53 -7.98
CA THR A 169 5.44 -2.65 -6.84
C THR A 169 6.25 -3.41 -5.81
N VAL A 170 7.45 -2.93 -5.52
CA VAL A 170 8.38 -3.55 -4.58
C VAL A 170 8.33 -2.80 -3.26
N ALA A 171 7.72 -3.41 -2.26
CA ALA A 171 7.66 -2.91 -0.90
C ALA A 171 8.94 -3.32 -0.14
N VAL A 172 9.80 -2.36 0.15
CA VAL A 172 11.06 -2.62 0.86
C VAL A 172 10.85 -2.47 2.37
N LEU A 173 10.77 -3.60 3.08
CA LEU A 173 10.55 -3.65 4.53
C LEU A 173 11.85 -3.45 5.29
N SER A 174 11.78 -2.77 6.43
CA SER A 174 12.89 -2.62 7.38
C SER A 174 13.01 -3.79 8.36
N THR A 175 11.89 -4.43 8.72
CA THR A 175 11.83 -5.47 9.74
C THR A 175 12.35 -6.80 9.20
N GLU A 176 13.31 -7.38 9.92
CA GLU A 176 13.91 -8.66 9.55
C GLU A 176 13.00 -9.87 9.80
N VAL A 177 13.12 -10.85 8.92
CA VAL A 177 12.63 -12.21 9.13
C VAL A 177 13.78 -13.05 9.68
N PRO A 178 13.67 -13.59 10.91
CA PRO A 178 14.75 -14.37 11.48
C PRO A 178 15.02 -15.66 10.70
N ASP A 179 16.30 -15.96 10.45
CA ASP A 179 16.78 -17.12 9.68
C ASP A 179 16.14 -18.44 10.14
N ALA A 180 16.08 -18.64 11.46
CA ALA A 180 15.51 -19.82 12.10
C ALA A 180 14.02 -20.05 11.81
N MET A 181 13.30 -19.08 11.23
CA MET A 181 11.89 -19.21 10.89
C MET A 181 11.67 -19.48 9.39
N LEU A 182 12.68 -19.32 8.55
CA LEU A 182 12.54 -19.42 7.09
C LEU A 182 12.15 -20.81 6.59
N SER A 183 12.47 -21.86 7.35
CA SER A 183 12.06 -23.24 7.03
C SER A 183 10.54 -23.42 7.01
N ALA A 184 9.77 -22.47 7.56
CA ALA A 184 8.31 -22.46 7.47
C ALA A 184 7.75 -21.79 6.19
N LEU A 185 8.61 -21.30 5.30
CA LEU A 185 8.18 -20.62 4.08
C LEU A 185 8.03 -21.56 2.87
N PRO A 186 8.84 -22.61 2.67
CA PRO A 186 8.66 -23.49 1.51
C PRO A 186 7.27 -24.13 1.41
N LEU A 187 6.59 -24.40 2.53
CA LEU A 187 5.27 -25.03 2.49
C LEU A 187 4.15 -24.07 2.04
N ILE A 188 4.37 -22.75 2.06
CA ILE A 188 3.40 -21.76 1.58
C ILE A 188 3.68 -21.31 0.14
N THR A 189 4.92 -21.49 -0.36
CA THR A 189 5.39 -21.04 -1.68
C THR A 189 5.17 -22.08 -2.79
N ILE A 190 4.78 -23.30 -2.46
CA ILE A 190 4.41 -24.32 -3.46
C ILE A 190 3.14 -23.85 -4.23
N ARG A 191 3.31 -23.53 -5.51
CA ARG A 191 2.31 -23.52 -6.61
C ARG A 191 2.39 -24.88 -7.32
N ASP A 192 1.42 -25.49 -8.01
CA ASP A 192 0.06 -25.24 -8.53
C ASP A 192 -0.60 -26.65 -8.56
N HIS A 193 -1.91 -26.86 -8.33
CA HIS A 193 -2.99 -26.77 -9.32
C HIS A 193 -4.33 -27.09 -8.59
N GLU A 194 -5.39 -26.34 -8.90
CA GLU A 194 -6.82 -26.70 -8.77
C GLU A 194 -7.42 -27.14 -7.41
N GLU A 195 -6.63 -27.36 -6.37
CA GLU A 195 -7.14 -27.82 -5.07
C GLU A 195 -7.20 -26.69 -4.04
N ARG A 196 -8.18 -26.81 -3.13
CA ARG A 196 -8.67 -25.71 -2.30
C ARG A 196 -7.56 -25.22 -1.35
N PRO A 197 -7.63 -23.97 -0.85
CA PRO A 197 -6.66 -23.38 0.09
C PRO A 197 -6.37 -24.16 1.39
N TRP A 198 -7.08 -25.27 1.62
CA TRP A 198 -7.06 -26.08 2.84
C TRP A 198 -6.47 -27.48 2.61
N ASP A 199 -6.25 -27.88 1.35
CA ASP A 199 -5.78 -29.22 0.98
C ASP A 199 -4.25 -29.22 0.90
N PHE A 200 -3.60 -29.29 2.07
CA PHE A 200 -2.20 -29.70 2.12
C PHE A 200 -2.13 -31.20 1.84
N HIS A 201 -1.85 -31.60 0.60
CA HIS A 201 -1.60 -32.99 0.27
C HIS A 201 -0.24 -33.42 0.85
N PHE A 202 -0.27 -34.01 2.05
CA PHE A 202 0.89 -34.68 2.68
C PHE A 202 1.18 -36.05 2.05
N GLU A 203 0.88 -36.25 0.76
CA GLU A 203 0.82 -37.55 0.09
C GLU A 203 2.16 -38.28 -0.05
N ASN A 204 3.29 -37.61 0.23
CA ASN A 204 4.63 -38.19 0.12
C ASN A 204 5.28 -38.53 1.47
N TRP A 205 4.54 -38.50 2.58
CA TRP A 205 5.11 -38.78 3.89
C TRP A 205 5.05 -40.28 4.26
N PRO A 206 6.11 -40.87 4.83
CA PRO A 206 6.09 -42.27 5.24
C PRO A 206 4.95 -42.57 6.23
N ASP A 207 4.20 -43.65 5.97
CA ASP A 207 3.14 -44.13 6.86
C ASP A 207 3.67 -44.35 8.29
N GLY A 208 2.94 -43.81 9.29
CA GLY A 208 3.19 -44.06 10.71
C GLY A 208 3.99 -43.00 11.47
N VAL A 209 4.39 -41.89 10.84
CA VAL A 209 5.03 -40.76 11.53
C VAL A 209 3.98 -39.78 12.06
N ASP A 210 4.00 -39.49 13.36
CA ASP A 210 3.20 -38.41 13.94
C ASP A 210 3.73 -37.04 13.49
N ILE A 211 3.05 -36.42 12.52
CA ILE A 211 3.44 -35.14 11.93
C ILE A 211 2.97 -33.92 12.74
N ARG A 212 2.11 -34.12 13.76
CA ARG A 212 1.53 -33.02 14.55
C ARG A 212 2.60 -32.11 15.18
N PRO A 213 3.70 -32.63 15.75
CA PRO A 213 4.75 -31.76 16.32
C PRO A 213 5.47 -30.90 15.28
N LEU A 214 5.70 -31.43 14.08
CA LEU A 214 6.33 -30.69 12.98
C LEU A 214 5.39 -29.62 12.43
N TYR A 215 4.12 -29.95 12.27
CA TYR A 215 3.07 -29.02 11.85
C TYR A 215 2.85 -27.90 12.88
N ASP A 216 2.87 -28.22 14.17
CA ASP A 216 2.73 -27.22 15.25
C ASP A 216 3.90 -26.24 15.29
N GLU A 217 5.14 -26.73 15.17
CA GLU A 217 6.32 -25.86 15.10
C GLU A 217 6.30 -25.00 13.82
N PHE A 218 5.96 -25.59 12.67
CA PHE A 218 5.76 -24.85 11.42
C PHE A 218 4.75 -23.71 11.59
N ARG A 219 3.56 -23.99 12.14
CA ARG A 219 2.50 -23.01 12.36
C ARG A 219 2.95 -21.89 13.30
N LYS A 220 3.65 -22.24 14.36
CA LYS A 220 4.22 -21.28 15.31
C LYS A 220 5.27 -20.37 14.66
N HIS A 221 6.09 -20.91 13.75
CA HIS A 221 7.03 -20.12 12.96
C HIS A 221 6.31 -19.22 11.95
N ALA A 222 5.32 -19.73 11.21
CA ALA A 222 4.50 -18.95 10.29
C ALA A 222 3.83 -17.75 10.98
N ALA A 223 3.24 -17.96 12.16
CA ALA A 223 2.65 -16.89 12.97
C ALA A 223 3.67 -15.82 13.40
N LYS A 224 4.87 -16.24 13.80
CA LYS A 224 5.95 -15.31 14.18
C LYS A 224 6.46 -14.52 12.98
N ILE A 225 6.62 -15.15 11.81
CA ILE A 225 7.01 -14.47 10.58
C ILE A 225 5.99 -13.39 10.22
N MET A 226 4.70 -13.75 10.23
CA MET A 226 3.64 -12.76 9.97
C MET A 226 3.69 -11.60 10.94
N ARG A 227 3.80 -11.86 12.25
CA ARG A 227 3.89 -10.79 13.26
C ARG A 227 5.12 -9.92 13.03
N SER A 228 6.26 -10.52 12.66
CA SER A 228 7.47 -9.77 12.32
C SER A 228 7.20 -8.85 11.13
N ILE A 229 6.70 -9.39 10.02
CA ILE A 229 6.40 -8.62 8.81
C ILE A 229 5.37 -7.51 9.08
N LEU A 230 4.25 -7.83 9.73
CA LEU A 230 3.17 -6.87 10.03
C LEU A 230 3.57 -5.82 11.08
N SER A 231 4.63 -6.06 11.85
CA SER A 231 5.18 -5.05 12.77
C SER A 231 5.97 -3.95 12.05
N ASP A 232 6.29 -4.15 10.76
CA ASP A 232 6.97 -3.12 9.97
C ASP A 232 6.09 -1.87 9.81
N ARG A 233 6.72 -0.70 9.93
CA ARG A 233 6.07 0.61 9.79
C ARG A 233 5.38 0.78 8.42
N TRP A 234 5.81 0.04 7.41
CA TRP A 234 5.18 0.01 6.09
C TRP A 234 3.69 -0.38 6.17
N PHE A 235 3.28 -1.27 7.07
CA PHE A 235 1.86 -1.65 7.19
C PHE A 235 0.98 -0.62 7.89
N THR A 236 1.59 0.36 8.55
CA THR A 236 0.88 1.39 9.30
C THR A 236 0.85 2.73 8.60
N ARG A 237 1.67 3.00 7.57
CA ARG A 237 1.64 4.31 6.88
C ARG A 237 0.49 4.36 5.86
N ALA A 238 -0.18 5.50 5.75
CA ALA A 238 -1.31 5.62 4.80
C ALA A 238 -0.87 5.65 3.33
N TRP A 239 0.27 6.26 3.04
CA TRP A 239 0.79 6.29 1.66
C TRP A 239 1.07 4.87 1.18
N THR A 240 1.79 4.06 1.96
CA THR A 240 2.07 2.65 1.62
C THR A 240 0.81 1.79 1.50
N PHE A 241 -0.25 2.10 2.25
CA PHE A 241 -1.56 1.50 2.05
C PHE A 241 -2.12 1.78 0.63
N GLN A 242 -2.06 3.03 0.16
CA GLN A 242 -2.44 3.38 -1.22
C GLN A 242 -1.61 2.61 -2.24
N GLU A 243 -0.29 2.60 -2.05
CA GLU A 243 0.68 2.00 -2.96
C GLU A 243 0.41 0.50 -3.11
N ARG A 244 0.16 -0.19 -1.99
CA ARG A 244 -0.30 -1.57 -1.97
C ARG A 244 -1.60 -1.74 -2.76
N ARG A 245 -2.61 -0.94 -2.43
CA ARG A 245 -3.98 -1.12 -2.94
C ARG A 245 -4.10 -0.86 -4.44
N CYS A 246 -3.28 0.04 -4.96
CA CYS A 246 -3.27 0.43 -6.37
C CYS A 246 -2.31 -0.40 -7.22
N ALA A 247 -1.36 -1.13 -6.61
CA ALA A 247 -0.42 -1.97 -7.33
C ALA A 247 -1.12 -3.10 -8.09
N SER A 248 -0.77 -3.32 -9.36
CA SER A 248 -1.21 -4.51 -10.10
C SER A 248 -0.56 -5.78 -9.57
N THR A 249 0.68 -5.70 -9.10
CA THR A 249 1.34 -6.81 -8.42
C THR A 249 2.31 -6.24 -7.38
N CYS A 250 2.05 -6.54 -6.11
CA CYS A 250 2.89 -6.07 -5.00
C CYS A 250 3.71 -7.22 -4.41
N VAL A 251 5.02 -6.99 -4.28
CA VAL A 251 6.00 -7.90 -3.69
C VAL A 251 6.62 -7.22 -2.47
N LEU A 252 6.67 -7.94 -1.37
CA LEU A 252 7.35 -7.53 -0.15
C LEU A 252 8.77 -8.11 -0.17
N LEU A 253 9.78 -7.26 0.00
CA LEU A 253 11.15 -7.69 0.28
C LEU A 253 11.37 -7.59 1.78
N ALA A 254 11.51 -8.73 2.44
CA ALA A 254 11.85 -8.79 3.84
C ALA A 254 13.33 -9.17 3.99
N PRO A 255 14.13 -8.36 4.70
CA PRO A 255 15.52 -8.66 4.96
C PRO A 255 15.60 -9.90 5.84
N VAL A 256 16.44 -10.85 5.42
CA VAL A 256 16.92 -11.91 6.30
C VAL A 256 18.22 -11.40 6.87
N GLY A 257 18.42 -11.46 8.19
CA GLY A 257 19.67 -11.00 8.82
C GLY A 257 20.89 -11.80 8.35
N ASN A 258 21.53 -12.53 9.25
CA ASN A 258 22.61 -13.45 8.88
C ASN A 258 22.03 -14.72 8.23
N LYS A 259 21.73 -14.63 6.93
CA LYS A 259 21.26 -15.76 6.11
C LYS A 259 22.27 -16.90 6.16
N SER A 260 21.87 -18.03 6.74
CA SER A 260 22.70 -19.22 6.83
C SER A 260 22.80 -19.95 5.48
N ASP A 261 23.85 -20.76 5.30
CA ASP A 261 23.99 -21.60 4.09
C ASP A 261 22.81 -22.58 3.93
N VAL A 262 22.20 -22.99 5.05
CA VAL A 262 21.02 -23.86 5.07
C VAL A 262 19.80 -23.09 4.56
N ALA A 263 19.58 -21.86 5.04
CA ALA A 263 18.50 -21.02 4.57
C ALA A 263 18.65 -20.66 3.08
N ALA A 264 19.88 -20.38 2.62
CA ALA A 264 20.16 -20.08 1.23
C ALA A 264 19.81 -21.23 0.25
N GLN A 265 19.73 -22.47 0.75
CA GLN A 265 19.32 -23.64 -0.04
C GLN A 265 17.80 -23.85 -0.08
N LEU A 266 17.02 -23.09 0.71
CA LEU A 266 15.56 -23.19 0.69
C LEU A 266 15.02 -22.70 -0.67
N PRO A 267 14.00 -23.37 -1.25
CA PRO A 267 13.40 -23.01 -2.53
C PRO A 267 12.47 -21.80 -2.38
N LEU A 268 13.04 -20.66 -2.00
CA LEU A 268 12.36 -19.38 -1.83
C LEU A 268 12.80 -18.42 -2.93
N ASP A 269 11.97 -17.41 -3.20
CA ASP A 269 12.32 -16.32 -4.12
C ASP A 269 13.32 -15.39 -3.43
N TRP A 270 14.61 -15.65 -3.63
CA TRP A 270 15.70 -14.90 -3.04
C TRP A 270 16.12 -13.72 -3.91
N ILE A 271 16.20 -12.53 -3.31
CA ILE A 271 16.66 -11.31 -3.96
C ILE A 271 17.81 -10.74 -3.13
N GLY A 272 19.04 -11.11 -3.46
CA GLY A 272 20.20 -10.81 -2.63
C GLY A 272 20.08 -11.44 -1.23
N ASN A 273 19.96 -10.60 -0.19
CA ASN A 273 19.75 -11.04 1.19
C ASN A 273 18.28 -11.01 1.63
N ASP A 274 17.37 -10.63 0.72
CA ASP A 274 15.95 -10.58 1.00
C ASP A 274 15.25 -11.84 0.56
N VAL A 275 14.26 -12.24 1.35
CA VAL A 275 13.21 -13.15 0.90
C VAL A 275 12.04 -12.33 0.35
N SER A 276 11.58 -12.71 -0.83
CA SER A 276 10.45 -12.08 -1.53
C SER A 276 9.15 -12.81 -1.19
N PHE A 277 8.12 -12.04 -0.84
CA PHE A 277 6.76 -12.51 -0.60
C PHE A 277 5.75 -11.74 -1.44
N THR A 278 4.61 -12.36 -1.69
CA THR A 278 3.44 -11.70 -2.30
C THR A 278 2.29 -11.71 -1.29
N PHE A 279 1.26 -10.90 -1.53
CA PHE A 279 0.07 -10.91 -0.67
C PHE A 279 -0.63 -12.26 -0.58
N PRO A 280 -0.76 -13.05 -1.66
CA PRO A 280 -1.22 -14.43 -1.54
C PRO A 280 -0.41 -15.29 -0.57
N HIS A 281 0.92 -15.12 -0.51
CA HIS A 281 1.75 -15.80 0.49
C HIS A 281 1.38 -15.35 1.92
N MET A 282 1.15 -14.05 2.12
CA MET A 282 0.71 -13.50 3.42
C MET A 282 -0.67 -14.01 3.84
N SER A 283 -1.64 -14.05 2.92
CA SER A 283 -2.99 -14.59 3.19
C SER A 283 -2.94 -16.07 3.57
N ARG A 284 -2.09 -16.87 2.91
CA ARG A 284 -1.87 -18.29 3.26
C ARG A 284 -1.23 -18.47 4.63
N LEU A 285 -0.19 -17.68 4.94
CA LEU A 285 0.43 -17.64 6.27
C LEU A 285 -0.61 -17.35 7.36
N PHE A 286 -1.54 -16.45 7.06
CA PHE A 286 -2.60 -16.09 7.99
C PHE A 286 -3.61 -17.21 8.18
N LEU A 287 -4.06 -17.81 7.08
CA LEU A 287 -5.06 -18.87 7.10
C LEU A 287 -4.60 -20.02 8.02
N LEU A 288 -3.35 -20.43 7.85
CA LEU A 288 -2.65 -21.44 8.64
C LEU A 288 -2.53 -21.10 10.14
N HIS A 289 -2.42 -19.81 10.46
CA HIS A 289 -2.41 -19.33 11.85
C HIS A 289 -3.82 -19.29 12.45
N SER A 290 -4.85 -19.00 11.66
CA SER A 290 -6.20 -18.67 12.13
C SER A 290 -7.09 -19.87 12.48
N THR A 291 -6.79 -21.07 11.98
CA THR A 291 -7.69 -22.23 12.08
C THR A 291 -7.82 -22.84 13.48
N ASP A 292 -6.92 -22.53 14.43
CA ASP A 292 -6.91 -23.17 15.76
C ASP A 292 -6.59 -22.26 16.96
N PHE A 293 -6.38 -20.94 16.78
CA PHE A 293 -6.08 -20.03 17.90
C PHE A 293 -7.13 -18.91 18.04
N PRO A 294 -7.87 -18.83 19.18
CA PRO A 294 -8.72 -17.69 19.52
C PRO A 294 -7.96 -16.36 19.71
N SER A 295 -6.63 -16.40 19.74
CA SER A 295 -5.74 -15.31 20.18
C SER A 295 -5.20 -14.42 19.07
N SER A 296 -5.74 -14.48 17.84
CA SER A 296 -5.40 -13.46 16.84
C SER A 296 -5.80 -12.09 17.36
N THR A 297 -4.88 -11.13 17.30
CA THR A 297 -5.15 -9.77 17.76
C THR A 297 -6.19 -9.12 16.86
N ASP A 298 -6.91 -8.13 17.37
CA ASP A 298 -7.86 -7.37 16.55
C ASP A 298 -7.19 -6.72 15.34
N ASP A 299 -5.89 -6.44 15.42
CA ASP A 299 -5.10 -5.89 14.32
C ASP A 299 -4.76 -6.94 13.26
N GLU A 300 -4.35 -8.15 13.67
CA GLU A 300 -4.13 -9.28 12.76
C GLU A 300 -5.40 -9.59 11.95
N ARG A 301 -6.56 -9.68 12.60
CA ARG A 301 -7.85 -9.91 11.93
C ARG A 301 -8.23 -8.76 11.01
N PHE A 302 -7.94 -7.53 11.42
CA PHE A 302 -8.21 -6.35 10.62
C PHE A 302 -7.39 -6.35 9.32
N PHE A 303 -6.08 -6.64 9.39
CA PHE A 303 -5.24 -6.74 8.21
C PHE A 303 -5.69 -7.85 7.27
N LEU A 304 -6.04 -9.04 7.80
CA LEU A 304 -6.60 -10.11 6.97
C LEU A 304 -7.85 -9.63 6.22
N ASN A 305 -8.81 -9.05 6.93
CA ASN A 305 -10.06 -8.63 6.31
C ASN A 305 -9.83 -7.51 5.28
N SER A 306 -8.85 -6.64 5.51
CA SER A 306 -8.37 -5.70 4.49
C SER A 306 -7.86 -6.47 3.28
N PHE A 307 -6.95 -7.43 3.44
CA PHE A 307 -6.39 -8.21 2.34
C PHE A 307 -7.45 -9.01 1.56
N LEU A 308 -8.41 -9.63 2.24
CA LEU A 308 -9.48 -10.40 1.60
C LEU A 308 -10.47 -9.49 0.86
N GLN A 309 -10.74 -8.28 1.36
CA GLN A 309 -11.58 -7.32 0.65
C GLN A 309 -10.86 -6.64 -0.51
N GLU A 310 -9.52 -6.55 -0.47
CA GLU A 310 -8.72 -6.04 -1.58
C GLU A 310 -8.90 -6.89 -2.85
N GLU A 311 -9.21 -8.18 -2.71
CA GLU A 311 -9.50 -9.11 -3.81
C GLU A 311 -10.95 -9.01 -4.35
N SER A 312 -11.82 -8.19 -3.75
CA SER A 312 -13.21 -8.01 -4.20
C SER A 312 -13.37 -6.75 -5.06
N ASP A 313 -13.73 -6.92 -6.34
CA ASP A 313 -13.89 -5.82 -7.31
C ASP A 313 -15.16 -4.96 -7.12
N SER A 314 -16.05 -5.30 -6.19
CA SER A 314 -17.30 -4.56 -5.95
C SER A 314 -17.15 -3.54 -4.83
N ILE A 315 -17.11 -2.25 -5.17
CA ILE A 315 -17.00 -1.16 -4.18
C ILE A 315 -18.41 -0.64 -3.82
N ALA A 316 -19.06 -1.31 -2.86
CA ALA A 316 -20.26 -0.80 -2.19
C ALA A 316 -19.90 0.26 -1.13
N LEU A 317 -20.88 1.01 -0.59
CA LEU A 317 -20.66 1.93 0.55
C LEU A 317 -19.89 1.26 1.71
N ALA A 318 -20.15 -0.01 1.99
CA ALA A 318 -19.42 -0.79 2.99
C ALA A 318 -17.90 -0.82 2.74
N ALA A 319 -17.47 -0.93 1.47
CA ALA A 319 -16.05 -0.91 1.11
C ALA A 319 -15.43 0.48 1.30
N TYR A 320 -16.16 1.55 0.96
CA TYR A 320 -15.71 2.93 1.23
C TYR A 320 -15.62 3.25 2.73
N LEU A 321 -16.57 2.77 3.53
CA LEU A 321 -16.56 2.93 4.98
C LEU A 321 -15.40 2.16 5.61
N LEU A 322 -15.16 0.93 5.17
CA LEU A 322 -14.02 0.17 5.65
C LEU A 322 -12.72 0.84 5.23
N LEU A 323 -12.60 1.34 3.99
CA LEU A 323 -11.46 2.14 3.57
C LEU A 323 -11.24 3.36 4.48
N PHE A 324 -12.29 4.12 4.82
CA PHE A 324 -12.17 5.23 5.76
C PHE A 324 -11.65 4.72 7.11
N VAL A 325 -12.26 3.69 7.68
CA VAL A 325 -11.83 3.09 8.96
C VAL A 325 -10.37 2.62 8.91
N THR A 326 -9.94 2.03 7.80
CA THR A 326 -8.54 1.64 7.56
C THR A 326 -7.63 2.85 7.57
N MET A 327 -8.00 3.90 6.84
CA MET A 327 -7.23 5.14 6.83
C MET A 327 -7.10 5.74 8.23
N GLU A 328 -8.13 5.65 9.08
CA GLU A 328 -8.06 6.10 10.49
C GLU A 328 -7.06 5.34 11.35
N ARG A 329 -6.73 4.09 10.99
CA ARG A 329 -5.67 3.31 11.66
C ARG A 329 -4.28 3.61 11.12
N CYS A 330 -4.19 4.11 9.89
CA CYS A 330 -2.91 4.46 9.30
C CYS A 330 -2.33 5.73 9.93
N ASP A 331 -1.01 5.87 9.88
CA ASP A 331 -0.23 7.03 10.23
C ASP A 331 -0.02 7.93 8.99
N ASN A 332 -0.23 9.24 9.18
CA ASN A 332 0.11 10.28 8.21
C ASN A 332 0.78 11.44 8.94
N LEU A 333 1.84 11.99 8.35
CA LEU A 333 2.42 13.26 8.81
C LEU A 333 1.47 14.43 8.53
N VAL A 334 0.75 14.38 7.41
CA VAL A 334 -0.18 15.41 6.97
C VAL A 334 -1.59 14.81 6.88
N CYS A 335 -2.54 15.37 7.62
CA CYS A 335 -3.90 14.82 7.70
C CYS A 335 -4.66 14.93 6.36
N SER A 336 -4.45 16.01 5.60
CA SER A 336 -5.14 16.23 4.32
C SER A 336 -4.74 15.23 3.22
N ASP A 337 -3.54 14.61 3.30
CA ASP A 337 -3.13 13.52 2.40
C ASP A 337 -4.13 12.37 2.37
N ARG A 338 -4.86 12.15 3.47
CA ARG A 338 -5.88 11.09 3.56
C ARG A 338 -6.98 11.25 2.52
N LEU A 339 -7.33 12.48 2.16
CA LEU A 339 -8.33 12.76 1.13
C LEU A 339 -7.81 12.36 -0.25
N THR A 340 -6.56 12.72 -0.56
CA THR A 340 -5.90 12.34 -1.81
C THR A 340 -5.78 10.83 -1.91
N ILE A 341 -5.33 10.17 -0.84
CA ILE A 341 -5.20 8.72 -0.79
C ILE A 341 -6.55 8.03 -0.97
N PHE A 342 -7.59 8.49 -0.26
CA PHE A 342 -8.93 7.95 -0.40
C PHE A 342 -9.43 8.07 -1.84
N ALA A 343 -9.33 9.27 -2.43
CA ALA A 343 -9.75 9.51 -3.81
C ALA A 343 -8.97 8.65 -4.82
N ASN A 344 -7.66 8.48 -4.61
CA ASN A 344 -6.78 7.67 -5.44
C ASN A 344 -7.17 6.19 -5.39
N VAL A 345 -7.34 5.62 -4.20
CA VAL A 345 -7.79 4.23 -4.02
C VAL A 345 -9.15 3.99 -4.68
N CYS A 346 -10.06 4.95 -4.54
CA CYS A 346 -11.40 4.88 -5.11
C CYS A 346 -11.45 5.20 -6.61
N SER A 347 -10.32 5.57 -7.25
CA SER A 347 -10.27 6.01 -8.65
C SER A 347 -11.28 7.14 -8.95
N PHE A 348 -11.44 8.08 -8.01
CA PHE A 348 -12.41 9.15 -8.16
C PHE A 348 -12.02 10.16 -9.26
N PRO A 349 -12.95 10.52 -10.16
CA PRO A 349 -12.71 11.54 -11.18
C PRO A 349 -12.59 12.94 -10.58
N TYR A 350 -13.25 13.20 -9.44
CA TYR A 350 -13.14 14.46 -8.72
C TYR A 350 -12.34 14.28 -7.43
N LYS A 351 -11.26 15.05 -7.28
CA LYS A 351 -10.38 15.03 -6.11
C LYS A 351 -10.42 16.38 -5.39
N LEU A 352 -9.96 16.39 -4.15
CA LEU A 352 -9.76 17.62 -3.40
C LEU A 352 -8.26 17.94 -3.31
N ASP A 353 -7.89 19.19 -3.56
CA ASP A 353 -6.53 19.68 -3.39
C ASP A 353 -6.18 19.68 -1.89
N SER A 354 -5.41 18.67 -1.48
CA SER A 354 -5.00 18.46 -0.09
C SER A 354 -4.04 19.53 0.42
N THR A 355 -3.34 20.25 -0.46
CA THR A 355 -2.45 21.36 -0.08
C THR A 355 -3.26 22.57 0.36
N ILE A 356 -4.30 22.92 -0.41
CA ILE A 356 -5.25 24.01 -0.05
C ILE A 356 -5.94 23.70 1.28
N LEU A 357 -6.32 22.43 1.48
CA LEU A 357 -7.05 21.99 2.67
C LEU A 357 -6.14 21.72 3.87
N ASN A 358 -4.81 21.84 3.75
CA ASN A 358 -3.87 21.65 4.84
C ASN A 358 -3.82 22.84 5.82
N ASP A 359 -4.98 23.26 6.31
CA ASP A 359 -5.18 24.38 7.23
C ASP A 359 -6.06 23.92 8.39
N ALA A 360 -5.78 24.36 9.61
CA ALA A 360 -6.53 23.97 10.82
C ALA A 360 -8.02 24.34 10.78
N LYS A 361 -8.41 25.33 9.95
CA LYS A 361 -9.83 25.71 9.78
C LYS A 361 -10.68 24.64 9.08
N TYR A 362 -10.05 23.72 8.34
CA TYR A 362 -10.77 22.68 7.62
C TYR A 362 -10.89 21.41 8.47
N SER A 363 -12.14 20.95 8.58
CA SER A 363 -12.54 19.68 9.20
C SER A 363 -12.28 18.51 8.27
N TYR A 364 -11.51 17.52 8.71
CA TYR A 364 -11.27 16.30 7.93
C TYR A 364 -12.57 15.58 7.59
N SER A 365 -13.48 15.43 8.56
CA SER A 365 -14.79 14.79 8.36
C SER A 365 -15.59 15.50 7.28
N THR A 366 -15.60 16.84 7.30
CA THR A 366 -16.35 17.65 6.33
C THR A 366 -15.74 17.57 4.94
N CYS A 367 -14.41 17.60 4.83
CA CYS A 367 -13.73 17.42 3.55
C CYS A 367 -13.96 16.02 2.98
N MET A 368 -13.98 14.98 3.82
CA MET A 368 -14.31 13.62 3.36
C MET A 368 -15.74 13.57 2.83
N MET A 369 -16.73 14.13 3.54
CA MET A 369 -18.11 14.22 3.01
C MET A 369 -18.17 14.96 1.67
N ALA A 370 -17.48 16.10 1.56
CA ALA A 370 -17.44 16.89 0.33
C ALA A 370 -16.89 16.08 -0.86
N LEU A 371 -15.82 15.30 -0.63
CA LEU A 371 -15.22 14.40 -1.61
C LEU A 371 -16.17 13.24 -1.99
N MET A 372 -16.79 12.60 -1.00
CA MET A 372 -17.71 11.48 -1.24
C MET A 372 -18.96 11.94 -2.02
N MET A 373 -19.47 13.13 -1.73
CA MET A 373 -20.67 13.67 -2.36
C MET A 373 -20.46 14.10 -3.81
N VAL A 374 -19.33 14.73 -4.13
CA VAL A 374 -19.08 15.20 -5.51
C VAL A 374 -18.84 14.03 -6.48
N ASN A 375 -18.38 12.89 -5.96
CA ASN A 375 -18.25 11.64 -6.71
C ASN A 375 -19.52 10.77 -6.63
N GLU A 376 -20.65 11.35 -6.21
CA GLU A 376 -21.97 10.70 -6.12
C GLU A 376 -21.93 9.31 -5.47
N MET A 377 -21.15 9.13 -4.40
CA MET A 377 -20.97 7.82 -3.78
C MET A 377 -22.31 7.12 -3.51
N ILE A 378 -22.43 5.93 -4.09
CA ILE A 378 -23.69 5.18 -4.19
C ILE A 378 -23.93 4.37 -2.91
N LEU A 379 -25.10 4.56 -2.32
CA LEU A 379 -25.68 3.63 -1.35
C LEU A 379 -26.30 2.47 -2.12
N ASP A 380 -25.74 1.27 -1.98
CA ASP A 380 -26.33 0.07 -2.54
C ASP A 380 -27.63 -0.26 -1.79
N LYS A 381 -28.78 -0.09 -2.47
CA LYS A 381 -30.07 -0.58 -2.01
C LYS A 381 -30.62 -1.58 -3.04
N ALA A 382 -30.48 -2.87 -2.75
CA ALA A 382 -31.35 -3.87 -3.36
C ALA A 382 -32.77 -3.75 -2.74
N PRO A 383 -33.89 -3.86 -3.49
CA PRO A 383 -34.08 -3.88 -4.94
C PRO A 383 -34.62 -2.54 -5.53
N TYR A 384 -34.46 -1.40 -4.84
CA TYR A 384 -35.15 -0.14 -5.20
C TYR A 384 -34.26 0.96 -5.81
N GLY A 385 -33.04 0.63 -6.23
CA GLY A 385 -32.17 1.52 -6.99
C GLY A 385 -31.10 2.23 -6.16
N THR A 386 -30.08 2.71 -6.88
CA THR A 386 -28.90 3.41 -6.37
C THR A 386 -29.26 4.81 -5.89
N ARG A 387 -28.90 5.19 -4.65
CA ARG A 387 -29.12 6.54 -4.11
C ARG A 387 -27.81 7.13 -3.60
N GLY A 388 -27.50 8.38 -3.92
CA GLY A 388 -26.36 9.10 -3.35
C GLY A 388 -26.55 9.46 -1.86
N ILE A 389 -25.50 9.96 -1.23
CA ILE A 389 -25.54 10.43 0.17
C ILE A 389 -26.48 11.64 0.29
N ASP A 390 -27.61 11.47 0.99
CA ASP A 390 -28.53 12.56 1.29
C ASP A 390 -28.19 13.18 2.65
N ILE A 391 -27.68 14.42 2.63
CA ILE A 391 -27.34 15.14 3.87
C ILE A 391 -28.57 15.23 4.77
N SER A 392 -29.80 15.39 4.27
CA SER A 392 -30.98 15.60 5.12
C SER A 392 -31.27 14.43 6.07
N GLU A 393 -30.87 13.22 5.69
CA GLU A 393 -31.07 11.98 6.46
C GLU A 393 -29.92 11.70 7.45
N LEU A 394 -28.83 12.47 7.39
CA LEU A 394 -27.65 12.23 8.20
C LEU A 394 -27.88 12.59 9.67
N ASN A 395 -27.53 11.68 10.58
CA ASN A 395 -27.61 11.91 12.02
C ASN A 395 -26.44 12.79 12.50
N LEU A 396 -26.73 14.06 12.80
CA LEU A 396 -25.71 15.04 13.20
C LEU A 396 -25.11 14.76 14.59
N ASP A 397 -25.81 14.01 15.43
CA ASP A 397 -25.38 13.69 16.79
C ASP A 397 -24.40 12.52 16.83
N LYS A 398 -23.94 12.04 15.67
CA LYS A 398 -22.95 10.99 15.53
C LYS A 398 -21.69 11.46 14.81
N PRO A 399 -20.54 10.81 15.06
CA PRO A 399 -19.37 10.96 14.22
C PRO A 399 -19.63 10.48 12.79
N ILE A 400 -18.87 10.99 11.83
CA ILE A 400 -19.08 10.77 10.38
C ILE A 400 -19.22 9.30 10.00
N VAL A 401 -18.32 8.43 10.48
CA VAL A 401 -18.32 6.99 10.13
C VAL A 401 -19.63 6.33 10.58
N MET A 402 -20.08 6.62 11.80
CA MET A 402 -21.32 6.08 12.34
C MET A 402 -22.55 6.65 11.61
N ALA A 403 -22.55 7.95 11.31
CA ALA A 403 -23.65 8.59 10.60
C ALA A 403 -23.82 8.02 9.18
N LEU A 404 -22.71 7.79 8.46
CA LEU A 404 -22.73 7.15 7.15
C LEU A 404 -23.13 5.67 7.22
N GLN A 405 -22.73 4.94 8.27
CA GLN A 405 -23.15 3.56 8.48
C GLN A 405 -24.67 3.45 8.72
N GLU A 406 -25.29 4.38 9.44
CA GLU A 406 -26.75 4.36 9.62
C GLU A 406 -27.51 4.50 8.29
N LEU A 407 -26.98 5.32 7.37
CA LEU A 407 -27.53 5.41 6.02
C LEU A 407 -27.44 4.08 5.26
N TYR A 408 -26.40 3.28 5.52
CA TYR A 408 -26.23 1.94 4.95
C TYR A 408 -27.16 0.90 5.58
N VAL A 409 -27.15 0.76 6.92
CA VAL A 409 -27.79 -0.34 7.66
C VAL A 409 -29.32 -0.33 7.59
N THR A 410 -29.95 0.80 7.21
CA THR A 410 -31.39 0.82 6.91
C THR A 410 -31.78 -0.07 5.71
N GLY A 411 -30.82 -0.52 4.90
CA GLY A 411 -30.92 -1.70 4.03
C GLY A 411 -30.05 -2.82 4.61
N LYS A 412 -30.62 -4.01 4.84
CA LYS A 412 -29.91 -5.14 5.47
C LYS A 412 -28.54 -5.42 4.79
N ALA A 413 -27.42 -5.11 5.47
CA ALA A 413 -26.15 -5.81 5.26
C ALA A 413 -25.09 -5.52 6.34
N ASP A 414 -24.32 -6.59 6.59
CA ASP A 414 -23.01 -6.73 7.21
C ASP A 414 -22.89 -6.67 8.76
N GLU A 415 -23.10 -7.86 9.35
CA GLU A 415 -22.94 -8.15 10.78
C GLU A 415 -21.51 -7.89 11.27
N PHE A 416 -20.50 -7.95 10.39
CA PHE A 416 -19.10 -7.78 10.74
C PHE A 416 -18.76 -6.33 11.11
N LEU A 417 -19.07 -5.36 10.24
CA LEU A 417 -18.82 -3.93 10.49
C LEU A 417 -19.65 -3.43 11.69
N ALA A 418 -20.87 -3.93 11.83
CA ALA A 418 -21.75 -3.66 12.98
C ALA A 418 -21.19 -4.23 14.29
N ASN A 419 -20.61 -5.44 14.28
CA ASN A 419 -20.00 -6.05 15.46
C ASN A 419 -18.66 -5.44 15.83
N TRP A 420 -17.86 -4.97 14.86
CA TRP A 420 -16.58 -4.30 15.13
C TRP A 420 -16.77 -2.93 15.81
N LEU A 421 -17.70 -2.09 15.31
CA LEU A 421 -17.97 -0.78 15.91
C LEU A 421 -18.71 -0.85 17.25
N LYS A 422 -19.47 -1.92 17.54
CA LYS A 422 -20.09 -2.15 18.86
C LYS A 422 -19.07 -2.44 19.98
N ARG A 423 -17.84 -2.81 19.63
CA ARG A 423 -16.78 -3.18 20.57
C ARG A 423 -15.85 -2.01 20.94
N ARG A 424 -16.04 -0.84 20.34
CA ARG A 424 -15.40 0.43 20.71
C ARG A 424 -16.46 1.41 21.19
#